data_AF-A0A9E3TI64-F1
#
_entry.id   AF-A0A9E3TI64-F1
#
_cell.length_a   1.000
_cell.length_b   1.000
_cell.length_c   1.000
_cell.angle_alpha   90.00
_cell.angle_beta   90.00
_cell.angle_gamma   90.00
#
_symmetry.space_group_name_H-M   'P 1'
#
loop_
_entity.id
_entity.type
_entity.pdbx_description
1 polymer ?
#
loop_
_entity_poly.entity_id
_entity_poly.type
_entity_poly.pdbx_seq_one_letter_code
_entity_poly.pdbx_strand_id
1 'polypeptide(L)'
;MKFRLLSLCIGLALVLAAGSSSGTVVVIAPHPDDAEASCGGLIANTVAAGEDVVILAMTGGELAVYRKTGEEARAVRAEESRSAAALLGAKVEFFGAVDGSLAADAANAENLVKVLLPLTPATVVAPWPLDVHPDHQASGILAWRAFQDTRVAFDLYFYETANGPHTTSFRFVPTDYVDITETLAKKQAATYRHASQNPAEWFDMYVALARVRGYEADVAYAEGYVKARNSSGMGGRSGATGKTLPASRSASGALPAPQDWAGLDRYRGEDERLGPPRRGEERIVFFGDSITEGWKRVVPAFFEGQPYVDRGIGGQTTPQMLVRFHQDVIELEPKVVVMLAGTNDVAGNTGPSTPEMTLANLASMAELARAHGIRVVLASVLPALDFPWRPGLEPAPKIVALNALIKAFAARTGAVYLDYYSAMADERGGMRRELSDDGVHPNLAGYAVMAPLAEAAVKKALASRQ
;
A
#
# COMPACT_ATOMS: atom_id res chain seq x y z
N MET A 1 17.39 51.65 -29.75
CA MET A 1 18.65 50.93 -29.45
C MET A 1 18.31 49.75 -28.55
N LYS A 2 18.45 48.53 -29.07
CA LYS A 2 18.12 47.26 -28.39
C LYS A 2 19.28 46.87 -27.46
N PHE A 3 19.03 46.73 -26.16
CA PHE A 3 19.95 46.05 -25.25
C PHE A 3 19.55 44.57 -25.20
N ARG A 4 20.40 43.70 -25.78
CA ARG A 4 20.37 42.25 -25.59
C ARG A 4 21.09 41.96 -24.27
N LEU A 5 20.38 41.45 -23.27
CA LEU A 5 21.00 40.80 -22.12
C LEU A 5 21.24 39.33 -22.48
N LEU A 6 22.50 38.92 -22.45
CA LEU A 6 22.97 37.56 -22.67
C LEU A 6 22.61 36.71 -21.45
N SER A 7 21.89 35.62 -21.65
CA SER A 7 21.76 34.52 -20.69
C SER A 7 23.13 33.89 -20.44
N LEU A 8 23.54 33.80 -19.17
CA LEU A 8 24.63 32.93 -18.73
C LEU A 8 24.03 31.80 -17.91
N CYS A 9 23.76 30.68 -18.57
CA CYS A 9 23.43 29.41 -17.93
C CYS A 9 24.70 28.86 -17.26
N ILE A 10 24.76 28.85 -15.93
CA ILE A 10 25.72 28.03 -15.20
C ILE A 10 25.05 26.68 -14.94
N GLY A 11 25.28 25.75 -15.86
CA GLY A 11 25.04 24.34 -15.63
C GLY A 11 26.15 23.80 -14.73
N LEU A 12 25.82 23.55 -13.45
CA LEU A 12 26.67 22.72 -12.61
C LEU A 12 26.24 21.27 -12.82
N ALA A 13 26.89 20.62 -13.78
CA ALA A 13 26.85 19.17 -13.94
C ALA A 13 27.47 18.54 -12.68
N LEU A 14 26.63 18.11 -11.74
CA LEU A 14 27.06 17.18 -10.71
C LEU A 14 27.25 15.83 -11.42
N VAL A 15 28.50 15.52 -11.69
CA VAL A 15 28.95 14.19 -12.11
C VAL A 15 28.41 13.19 -11.09
N LEU A 16 27.51 12.31 -11.56
CA LEU A 16 27.10 11.11 -10.84
C LEU A 16 28.36 10.32 -10.51
N ALA A 17 28.76 10.35 -9.24
CA ALA A 17 29.64 9.34 -8.70
C ALA A 17 28.85 8.03 -8.67
N ALA A 18 28.92 7.26 -9.75
CA ALA A 18 28.66 5.83 -9.73
C ALA A 18 29.68 5.20 -8.76
N GLY A 19 29.32 5.15 -7.48
CA GLY A 19 30.06 4.41 -6.48
C GLY A 19 29.84 2.92 -6.70
N SER A 20 30.63 2.31 -7.59
CA SER A 20 30.74 0.86 -7.71
C SER A 20 31.36 0.29 -6.43
N SER A 21 30.55 -0.18 -5.48
CA SER A 21 31.04 -1.15 -4.50
C SER A 21 31.10 -2.53 -5.17
N SER A 22 32.32 -3.03 -5.35
CA SER A 22 32.69 -4.28 -6.03
C SER A 22 32.48 -5.53 -5.14
N GLY A 23 31.28 -5.74 -4.60
CA GLY A 23 31.01 -6.91 -3.75
C GLY A 23 30.00 -7.87 -4.38
N THR A 24 30.11 -9.15 -4.04
CA THR A 24 29.30 -10.26 -4.55
C THR A 24 27.87 -10.20 -3.99
N VAL A 25 26.86 -10.55 -4.80
CA VAL A 25 25.52 -10.88 -4.28
C VAL A 25 25.47 -12.37 -3.96
N VAL A 26 25.21 -12.71 -2.70
CA VAL A 26 25.07 -14.11 -2.26
C VAL A 26 23.61 -14.43 -2.03
N VAL A 27 23.07 -15.43 -2.74
CA VAL A 27 21.70 -15.92 -2.56
C VAL A 27 21.74 -17.23 -1.79
N ILE A 28 21.34 -17.21 -0.53
CA ILE A 28 21.21 -18.40 0.32
C ILE A 28 19.93 -19.14 -0.05
N ALA A 29 20.08 -20.39 -0.46
CA ALA A 29 18.99 -21.29 -0.82
C ALA A 29 18.96 -22.48 0.15
N PRO A 30 17.88 -22.70 0.91
CA PRO A 30 17.74 -23.89 1.75
C PRO A 30 18.01 -25.18 0.98
N HIS A 31 17.36 -25.33 -0.19
CA HIS A 31 17.49 -26.49 -1.06
C HIS A 31 17.90 -26.09 -2.49
N PRO A 32 18.42 -27.06 -3.28
CA PRO A 32 18.72 -26.90 -4.71
C PRO A 32 17.50 -26.63 -5.61
N ASP A 33 16.99 -25.40 -5.66
CA ASP A 33 15.92 -24.89 -6.57
C ASP A 33 15.34 -23.57 -6.04
N ASP A 34 15.40 -23.38 -4.72
CA ASP A 34 14.86 -22.20 -4.03
C ASP A 34 15.44 -20.89 -4.57
N ALA A 35 16.74 -20.82 -4.86
CA ALA A 35 17.36 -19.60 -5.41
C ALA A 35 16.80 -19.25 -6.79
N GLU A 36 16.70 -20.20 -7.70
CA GLU A 36 16.19 -19.94 -9.05
C GLU A 36 14.69 -19.66 -9.03
N ALA A 37 13.92 -20.40 -8.21
CA ALA A 37 12.48 -20.23 -8.11
C ALA A 37 12.08 -18.91 -7.42
N SER A 38 12.74 -18.50 -6.34
CA SER A 38 12.39 -17.27 -5.61
C SER A 38 13.14 -16.03 -6.06
N CYS A 39 14.38 -16.17 -6.55
CA CYS A 39 15.27 -15.04 -6.86
C CYS A 39 15.86 -15.07 -8.28
N GLY A 40 15.40 -15.98 -9.16
CA GLY A 40 16.01 -16.14 -10.49
C GLY A 40 15.96 -14.87 -11.35
N GLY A 41 14.94 -14.01 -11.16
CA GLY A 41 14.85 -12.73 -11.86
C GLY A 41 15.89 -11.73 -11.33
N LEU A 42 16.03 -11.59 -10.01
CA LEU A 42 17.09 -10.81 -9.37
C LEU A 42 18.48 -11.28 -9.82
N ILE A 43 18.73 -12.59 -9.81
CA ILE A 43 20.03 -13.17 -10.21
C ILE A 43 20.32 -12.79 -11.66
N ALA A 44 19.36 -12.98 -12.57
CA ALA A 44 19.51 -12.65 -13.98
C ALA A 44 19.77 -11.14 -14.20
N ASN A 45 19.05 -10.26 -13.50
CA ASN A 45 19.24 -8.81 -13.56
C ASN A 45 20.62 -8.40 -13.05
N THR A 46 21.07 -9.00 -11.94
CA THR A 46 22.37 -8.71 -11.30
C THR A 46 23.53 -9.10 -12.21
N VAL A 47 23.47 -10.29 -12.80
CA VAL A 47 24.47 -10.75 -13.77
C VAL A 47 24.46 -9.86 -15.03
N ALA A 48 23.27 -9.48 -15.53
CA ALA A 48 23.16 -8.58 -16.68
C ALA A 48 23.75 -7.18 -16.41
N ALA A 49 23.75 -6.74 -15.15
CA ALA A 49 24.41 -5.51 -14.70
C ALA A 49 25.94 -5.66 -14.54
N GLY A 50 26.50 -6.85 -14.80
CA GLY A 50 27.93 -7.13 -14.70
C GLY A 50 28.42 -7.40 -13.29
N GLU A 51 27.53 -7.75 -12.36
CA GLU A 51 27.87 -8.06 -10.97
C GLU A 51 27.95 -9.58 -10.75
N ASP A 52 28.84 -10.01 -9.84
CA ASP A 52 29.02 -11.42 -9.49
C ASP A 52 27.89 -11.89 -8.56
N VAL A 53 27.34 -13.06 -8.87
CA VAL A 53 26.34 -13.74 -8.04
C VAL A 53 26.82 -15.13 -7.64
N VAL A 54 26.70 -15.46 -6.36
CA VAL A 54 26.94 -16.79 -5.81
C VAL A 54 25.67 -17.30 -5.15
N ILE A 55 25.16 -18.42 -5.64
CA ILE A 55 24.09 -19.19 -4.97
C ILE A 55 24.76 -20.09 -3.94
N LEU A 56 24.35 -19.99 -2.68
CA LEU A 56 24.80 -20.87 -1.60
C LEU A 56 23.68 -21.84 -1.23
N ALA A 57 23.77 -23.06 -1.74
CA ALA A 57 22.84 -24.14 -1.39
C ALA A 57 23.18 -24.70 0.00
N MET A 58 22.25 -24.59 0.94
CA MET A 58 22.49 -24.94 2.34
C MET A 58 22.48 -26.45 2.55
N THR A 59 21.48 -27.13 2.00
CA THR A 59 21.37 -28.60 2.02
C THR A 59 21.57 -29.20 0.64
N GLY A 60 21.74 -30.53 0.58
CA GLY A 60 21.84 -31.27 -0.67
C GLY A 60 20.48 -31.59 -1.33
N GLY A 61 19.37 -31.32 -0.64
CA GLY A 61 18.02 -31.61 -1.13
C GLY A 61 17.73 -33.09 -1.39
N GLU A 62 18.52 -33.99 -0.79
CA GLU A 62 18.52 -35.42 -1.12
C GLU A 62 17.25 -36.18 -0.74
N LEU A 63 16.38 -35.64 0.12
CA LEU A 63 15.12 -36.31 0.50
C LEU A 63 14.04 -36.17 -0.59
N ALA A 64 14.22 -35.21 -1.50
CA ALA A 64 13.25 -34.88 -2.53
C ALA A 64 13.41 -35.70 -3.83
N VAL A 65 14.36 -36.64 -3.91
CA VAL A 65 14.57 -37.47 -5.12
C VAL A 65 14.21 -38.93 -4.85
N TYR A 66 13.08 -39.36 -5.40
CA TYR A 66 12.54 -40.70 -5.16
C TYR A 66 13.37 -41.81 -5.83
N ARG A 67 13.42 -42.99 -5.20
CA ARG A 67 14.15 -44.21 -5.68
C ARG A 67 15.66 -44.04 -5.88
N LYS A 68 16.28 -43.08 -5.21
CA LYS A 68 17.75 -42.93 -5.15
C LYS A 68 18.24 -43.00 -3.71
N THR A 69 19.50 -43.40 -3.54
CA THR A 69 20.20 -43.18 -2.27
C THR A 69 20.43 -41.69 -2.05
N GLY A 70 20.66 -41.27 -0.80
CA GLY A 70 20.92 -39.87 -0.50
C GLY A 70 22.15 -39.30 -1.24
N GLU A 71 23.18 -40.11 -1.44
CA GLU A 71 24.39 -39.72 -2.19
C GLU A 71 24.09 -39.51 -3.67
N GLU A 72 23.38 -40.44 -4.31
CA GLU A 72 22.97 -40.31 -5.71
C GLU A 72 22.02 -39.13 -5.92
N ALA A 73 21.07 -38.93 -5.00
CA ALA A 73 20.14 -37.80 -5.03
C ALA A 73 20.88 -36.47 -4.94
N ARG A 74 21.83 -36.35 -4.01
CA ARG A 74 22.67 -35.16 -3.85
C ARG A 74 23.52 -34.88 -5.08
N ALA A 75 24.10 -35.91 -5.70
CA ALA A 75 24.88 -35.76 -6.92
C ALA A 75 24.04 -35.22 -8.08
N VAL A 76 22.81 -35.74 -8.24
CA VAL A 76 21.86 -35.26 -9.24
C VAL A 76 21.51 -33.79 -8.99
N ARG A 77 21.06 -33.44 -7.78
CA ARG A 77 20.66 -32.06 -7.48
C ARG A 77 21.82 -31.07 -7.56
N ALA A 78 23.04 -31.49 -7.21
CA ALA A 78 24.23 -30.65 -7.37
C ALA A 78 24.53 -30.33 -8.84
N GLU A 79 24.38 -31.29 -9.75
CA GLU A 79 24.56 -31.05 -11.18
C GLU A 79 23.46 -30.16 -11.76
N GLU A 80 22.21 -30.36 -11.33
CA GLU A 80 21.08 -29.51 -11.70
C GLU A 80 21.30 -28.06 -11.26
N SER A 81 21.72 -27.83 -10.00
CA SER A 81 22.12 -26.51 -9.50
C SER A 81 23.26 -25.88 -10.30
N ARG A 82 24.31 -26.64 -10.66
CA ARG A 82 25.41 -26.11 -11.47
C ARG A 82 24.92 -25.68 -12.86
N SER A 83 24.07 -26.48 -13.48
CA SER A 83 23.44 -26.19 -14.77
C SER A 83 22.54 -24.95 -14.71
N ALA A 84 21.73 -24.83 -13.65
CA ALA A 84 20.84 -23.70 -13.41
C ALA A 84 21.62 -22.39 -13.18
N ALA A 85 22.61 -22.42 -12.29
CA ALA A 85 23.49 -21.29 -12.02
C ALA A 85 24.24 -20.85 -13.29
N ALA A 86 24.80 -21.80 -14.06
CA ALA A 86 25.46 -21.49 -15.32
C ALA A 86 24.53 -20.82 -16.35
N LEU A 87 23.27 -21.25 -16.44
CA LEU A 87 22.27 -20.62 -17.30
C LEU A 87 21.98 -19.17 -16.89
N LEU A 88 21.92 -18.90 -15.58
CA LEU A 88 21.75 -17.55 -15.06
C LEU A 88 23.01 -16.69 -15.22
N GLY A 89 24.18 -17.31 -15.33
CA GLY A 89 25.50 -16.68 -15.32
C GLY A 89 26.04 -16.43 -13.91
N ALA A 90 25.53 -17.18 -12.93
CA ALA A 90 25.95 -17.18 -11.54
C ALA A 90 26.87 -18.38 -11.23
N LYS A 91 27.50 -18.37 -10.05
CA LYS A 91 28.20 -19.53 -9.47
C LYS A 91 27.32 -20.19 -8.42
N VAL A 92 27.57 -21.46 -8.12
CA VAL A 92 26.95 -22.16 -7.00
C VAL A 92 28.00 -22.81 -6.10
N GLU A 93 27.82 -22.63 -4.80
CA GLU A 93 28.56 -23.27 -3.72
C GLU A 93 27.61 -24.05 -2.80
N PHE A 94 28.15 -25.04 -2.09
CA PHE A 94 27.37 -25.94 -1.24
C PHE A 94 27.89 -25.88 0.19
N PHE A 95 26.99 -25.54 1.12
CA PHE A 95 27.30 -25.48 2.55
C PHE A 95 27.49 -26.87 3.17
N GLY A 96 26.76 -27.87 2.64
CA GLY A 96 26.94 -29.28 2.98
C GLY A 96 26.08 -29.80 4.13
N ALA A 97 25.00 -29.10 4.51
CA ALA A 97 24.04 -29.63 5.48
C ALA A 97 23.18 -30.75 4.88
N VAL A 98 22.62 -31.57 5.76
CA VAL A 98 21.72 -32.67 5.39
C VAL A 98 20.30 -32.12 5.30
N ASP A 99 19.62 -32.48 4.22
CA ASP A 99 18.22 -32.10 3.96
C ASP A 99 17.28 -32.56 5.10
N GLY A 100 16.40 -31.68 5.54
CA GLY A 100 15.49 -31.83 6.67
C GLY A 100 16.14 -31.74 8.06
N SER A 101 17.44 -31.47 8.14
CA SER A 101 18.21 -31.52 9.40
C SER A 101 19.07 -30.27 9.65
N LEU A 102 18.89 -29.19 8.89
CA LEU A 102 19.65 -27.96 9.09
C LEU A 102 19.20 -27.27 10.38
N ALA A 103 20.12 -27.13 11.34
CA ALA A 103 19.85 -26.47 12.62
C ALA A 103 20.37 -25.03 12.63
N ALA A 104 19.54 -24.08 13.10
CA ALA A 104 19.99 -22.74 13.45
C ALA A 104 20.69 -22.72 14.81
N ASP A 105 21.89 -23.29 14.88
CA ASP A 105 22.76 -23.31 16.07
C ASP A 105 24.00 -22.42 15.89
N ALA A 106 24.84 -22.36 16.92
CA ALA A 106 26.05 -21.55 16.91
C ALA A 106 27.14 -22.11 15.97
N ALA A 107 27.20 -23.43 15.79
CA ALA A 107 28.21 -24.07 14.95
C ALA A 107 27.94 -23.77 13.47
N ASN A 108 26.69 -23.88 13.03
CA ASN A 108 26.29 -23.54 11.68
C ASN A 108 26.37 -22.03 11.41
N ALA A 109 26.10 -21.18 12.41
CA ALA A 109 26.27 -19.73 12.26
C ALA A 109 27.75 -19.36 12.05
N GLU A 110 28.66 -19.94 12.85
CA GLU A 110 30.11 -19.76 12.69
C GLU A 110 30.59 -20.29 11.34
N ASN A 111 30.07 -21.44 10.90
CA ASN A 111 30.40 -21.99 9.59
C ASN A 111 29.93 -21.09 8.45
N LEU A 112 28.72 -20.53 8.53
CA LEU A 112 28.20 -19.62 7.52
C LEU A 112 29.06 -18.36 7.42
N VAL A 113 29.48 -17.77 8.54
CA VAL A 113 30.41 -16.63 8.53
C VAL A 113 31.73 -17.00 7.82
N LYS A 114 32.29 -18.19 8.09
CA LYS A 114 33.51 -18.68 7.41
C LYS A 114 33.33 -18.84 5.90
N VAL A 115 32.16 -19.28 5.45
CA VAL A 115 31.84 -19.40 4.02
C VAL A 115 31.66 -18.01 3.38
N LEU A 116 31.03 -17.06 4.09
CA LEU A 116 30.78 -15.72 3.55
C LEU A 116 32.03 -14.83 3.49
N LEU A 117 32.98 -14.98 4.42
CA LEU A 117 34.20 -14.18 4.49
C LEU A 117 34.99 -14.11 3.16
N PRO A 118 35.35 -15.24 2.50
CA PRO A 118 36.08 -15.20 1.23
C PRO A 118 35.24 -14.69 0.06
N LEU A 119 33.90 -14.73 0.14
CA LEU A 119 33.00 -14.25 -0.91
C LEU A 119 32.86 -12.72 -0.90
N THR A 120 33.23 -12.08 0.21
CA THR A 120 33.13 -10.62 0.41
C THR A 120 31.78 -10.05 -0.06
N PRO A 121 30.65 -10.55 0.48
CA PRO A 121 29.34 -10.18 -0.02
C PRO A 121 29.07 -8.69 0.19
N ALA A 122 28.57 -8.01 -0.86
CA ALA A 122 27.92 -6.70 -0.68
C ALA A 122 26.47 -6.88 -0.20
N THR A 123 25.82 -7.95 -0.66
CA THR A 123 24.42 -8.25 -0.35
C THR A 123 24.25 -9.75 -0.14
N VAL A 124 23.47 -10.11 0.88
CA VAL A 124 23.00 -11.47 1.12
C VAL A 124 21.48 -11.47 1.02
N VAL A 125 20.96 -12.45 0.28
CA VAL A 125 19.52 -12.67 0.08
C VAL A 125 19.20 -14.05 0.63
N ALA A 126 18.29 -14.16 1.59
CA ALA A 126 18.02 -15.38 2.34
C ALA A 126 16.50 -15.65 2.45
N PRO A 127 16.06 -16.88 2.72
CA PRO A 127 14.62 -17.15 2.89
C PRO A 127 14.07 -16.46 4.14
N TRP A 128 12.80 -16.10 4.10
CA TRP A 128 12.09 -15.54 5.24
C TRP A 128 12.10 -16.51 6.44
N PRO A 129 12.51 -16.08 7.65
CA PRO A 129 12.62 -17.00 8.80
C PRO A 129 11.28 -17.56 9.31
N LEU A 130 10.15 -16.90 9.03
CA LEU A 130 8.82 -17.41 9.39
C LEU A 130 8.25 -18.22 8.22
N ASP A 131 8.85 -19.39 8.04
CA ASP A 131 8.52 -20.38 7.01
C ASP A 131 7.81 -21.60 7.64
N VAL A 132 7.11 -22.41 6.84
CA VAL A 132 6.60 -23.72 7.26
C VAL A 132 7.67 -24.81 7.26
N HIS A 133 8.72 -24.67 6.44
CA HIS A 133 9.78 -25.66 6.32
C HIS A 133 10.93 -25.37 7.31
N PRO A 134 11.36 -26.33 8.15
CA PRO A 134 12.38 -26.11 9.17
C PRO A 134 13.73 -25.65 8.59
N ASP A 135 14.17 -26.19 7.46
CA ASP A 135 15.44 -25.78 6.84
C ASP A 135 15.41 -24.35 6.30
N HIS A 136 14.24 -23.86 5.90
CA HIS A 136 14.06 -22.47 5.48
C HIS A 136 14.15 -21.54 6.69
N GLN A 137 13.43 -21.88 7.77
CA GLN A 137 13.53 -21.17 9.05
C GLN A 137 14.99 -21.11 9.50
N ALA A 138 15.69 -22.25 9.47
CA ALA A 138 17.07 -22.35 9.89
C ALA A 138 18.00 -21.49 9.03
N SER A 139 17.89 -21.55 7.71
CA SER A 139 18.67 -20.75 6.78
C SER A 139 18.47 -19.24 6.99
N GLY A 140 17.23 -18.80 7.16
CA GLY A 140 16.90 -17.39 7.43
C GLY A 140 17.47 -16.91 8.78
N ILE A 141 17.36 -17.73 9.84
CA ILE A 141 17.94 -17.41 11.16
C ILE A 141 19.46 -17.38 11.11
N LEU A 142 20.09 -18.31 10.38
CA LEU A 142 21.55 -18.32 10.20
C LEU A 142 22.04 -17.08 9.46
N ALA A 143 21.34 -16.66 8.40
CA ALA A 143 21.64 -15.41 7.69
C ALA A 143 21.53 -14.19 8.61
N TRP A 144 20.49 -14.13 9.45
CA TRP A 144 20.34 -13.08 10.45
C TRP A 144 21.47 -13.07 11.48
N ARG A 145 21.89 -14.25 11.99
CA ARG A 145 23.03 -14.34 12.91
C ARG A 145 24.34 -13.92 12.26
N ALA A 146 24.57 -14.29 11.00
CA ALA A 146 25.73 -13.84 10.24
C ALA A 146 25.70 -12.32 10.01
N PHE A 147 24.53 -11.73 9.76
CA PHE A 147 24.36 -10.28 9.63
C PHE A 147 24.66 -9.51 10.92
N GLN A 148 24.44 -10.13 12.09
CA GLN A 148 24.82 -9.57 13.39
C GLN A 148 26.32 -9.74 13.70
N ASP A 149 27.04 -10.57 12.95
CA ASP A 149 28.45 -10.84 13.18
C ASP A 149 29.34 -9.74 12.58
N THR A 150 30.12 -9.06 13.42
CA THR A 150 30.95 -7.93 13.01
C THR A 150 32.10 -8.28 12.06
N ARG A 151 32.43 -9.56 11.85
CA ARG A 151 33.50 -9.99 10.94
C ARG A 151 33.12 -9.88 9.47
N VAL A 152 31.82 -9.88 9.17
CA VAL A 152 31.27 -9.77 7.81
C VAL A 152 30.31 -8.57 7.76
N ALA A 153 30.26 -7.89 6.62
CA ALA A 153 29.41 -6.72 6.45
C ALA A 153 28.76 -6.76 5.07
N PHE A 154 27.43 -6.82 5.05
CA PHE A 154 26.61 -6.88 3.85
C PHE A 154 25.21 -6.34 4.13
N ASP A 155 24.47 -5.94 3.10
CA ASP A 155 23.03 -5.72 3.20
C ASP A 155 22.30 -7.08 3.23
N LEU A 156 21.33 -7.26 4.12
CA LEU A 156 20.53 -8.48 4.20
C LEU A 156 19.09 -8.23 3.71
N TYR A 157 18.64 -9.07 2.78
CA TYR A 157 17.25 -9.11 2.32
C TYR A 157 16.68 -10.51 2.52
N PHE A 158 15.38 -10.58 2.78
CA PHE A 158 14.64 -11.83 2.86
C PHE A 158 13.67 -11.99 1.69
N TYR A 159 13.59 -13.17 1.11
CA TYR A 159 12.61 -13.55 0.08
C TYR A 159 11.57 -14.52 0.62
N GLU A 160 10.40 -14.56 0.00
CA GLU A 160 9.39 -15.59 0.23
C GLU A 160 9.50 -16.73 -0.81
N THR A 161 9.08 -17.93 -0.43
CA THR A 161 8.83 -19.01 -1.40
C THR A 161 7.32 -19.09 -1.66
N ALA A 162 6.92 -19.54 -2.85
CA ALA A 162 5.52 -19.56 -3.27
C ALA A 162 4.68 -20.67 -2.61
N ASN A 163 4.83 -20.84 -1.30
CA ASN A 163 4.17 -21.84 -0.48
C ASN A 163 3.08 -21.16 0.37
N GLY A 164 1.97 -20.73 -0.25
CA GLY A 164 0.69 -20.28 0.35
C GLY A 164 0.70 -19.71 1.80
N PRO A 165 0.97 -20.53 2.84
CA PRO A 165 1.21 -20.09 4.21
C PRO A 165 2.18 -18.90 4.45
N HIS A 166 3.20 -18.62 3.63
CA HIS A 166 4.11 -17.47 3.90
C HIS A 166 3.38 -16.13 3.84
N THR A 167 2.59 -15.94 2.78
CA THR A 167 1.83 -14.71 2.56
C THR A 167 0.58 -14.66 3.46
N THR A 168 -0.06 -15.81 3.69
CA THR A 168 -1.37 -15.88 4.39
C THR A 168 -1.26 -16.10 5.90
N SER A 169 -0.29 -16.88 6.37
CA SER A 169 -0.14 -17.28 7.78
C SER A 169 0.90 -16.44 8.53
N PHE A 170 1.97 -16.00 7.86
CA PHE A 170 3.08 -15.27 8.49
C PHE A 170 3.23 -13.81 8.02
N ARG A 171 2.36 -13.35 7.12
CA ARG A 171 2.28 -11.97 6.60
C ARG A 171 3.64 -11.46 6.10
N PHE A 172 4.23 -12.15 5.12
CA PHE A 172 5.34 -11.58 4.36
C PHE A 172 4.86 -10.32 3.61
N VAL A 173 5.37 -9.15 4.01
CA VAL A 173 5.07 -7.85 3.40
C VAL A 173 6.36 -7.27 2.83
N PRO A 174 6.59 -7.39 1.52
CA PRO A 174 7.81 -6.88 0.89
C PRO A 174 8.00 -5.38 1.13
N THR A 175 9.23 -4.96 1.39
CA THR A 175 9.64 -3.54 1.46
C THR A 175 10.28 -3.06 0.16
N ASP A 176 10.81 -3.99 -0.62
CA ASP A 176 11.59 -3.74 -1.83
C ASP A 176 11.12 -4.71 -2.92
N TYR A 177 11.10 -4.24 -4.17
CA TYR A 177 10.68 -5.02 -5.32
C TYR A 177 11.73 -4.95 -6.42
N VAL A 178 11.94 -6.06 -7.12
CA VAL A 178 12.78 -6.16 -8.31
C VAL A 178 11.87 -6.46 -9.49
N ASP A 179 11.86 -5.60 -10.51
CA ASP A 179 11.14 -5.86 -11.76
C ASP A 179 11.83 -7.02 -12.52
N ILE A 180 11.06 -8.06 -12.78
CA ILE A 180 11.53 -9.28 -13.46
C ILE A 180 10.75 -9.53 -14.76
N THR A 181 10.06 -8.51 -15.27
CA THR A 181 9.23 -8.63 -16.49
C THR A 181 10.04 -9.19 -17.66
N GLU A 182 11.25 -8.69 -17.86
CA GLU A 182 12.15 -9.14 -18.94
C GLU A 182 12.94 -10.42 -18.60
N THR A 183 13.04 -10.79 -17.32
CA THR A 183 13.85 -11.95 -16.89
C THR A 183 13.04 -13.15 -16.43
N LEU A 184 11.70 -13.06 -16.41
CA LEU A 184 10.80 -14.15 -16.01
C LEU A 184 11.04 -15.44 -16.82
N ALA A 185 11.24 -15.32 -18.14
CA ALA A 185 11.51 -16.49 -18.98
C ALA A 185 12.86 -17.16 -18.64
N LYS A 186 13.89 -16.36 -18.31
CA LYS A 186 15.20 -16.87 -17.91
C LYS A 186 15.14 -17.53 -16.53
N LYS A 187 14.39 -16.93 -15.60
CA LYS A 187 14.04 -17.51 -14.29
C LYS A 187 13.41 -18.89 -14.46
N GLN A 188 12.36 -18.99 -15.27
CA GLN A 188 11.69 -20.27 -15.55
C GLN A 188 12.66 -21.31 -16.13
N ALA A 189 13.45 -20.93 -17.13
CA ALA A 189 14.41 -21.83 -17.76
C ALA A 189 15.48 -22.33 -16.78
N ALA A 190 15.91 -21.50 -15.82
CA ALA A 190 16.84 -21.87 -14.76
C ALA A 190 16.19 -22.87 -13.79
N THR A 191 14.99 -22.56 -13.29
CA THR A 191 14.26 -23.47 -12.41
C THR A 191 13.99 -24.82 -13.07
N TYR A 192 13.74 -24.84 -14.38
CA TYR A 192 13.50 -26.06 -15.16
C TYR A 192 14.74 -26.95 -15.33
N ARG A 193 15.93 -26.49 -14.92
CA ARG A 193 17.12 -27.35 -14.83
C ARG A 193 17.04 -28.35 -13.67
N HIS A 194 16.23 -28.08 -12.66
CA HIS A 194 15.92 -28.99 -11.55
C HIS A 194 14.89 -30.05 -11.98
N ALA A 195 15.21 -30.79 -13.03
CA ALA A 195 14.30 -31.75 -13.64
C ALA A 195 13.82 -32.83 -12.65
N SER A 196 14.67 -33.20 -11.69
CA SER A 196 14.33 -34.13 -10.61
C SER A 196 13.15 -33.67 -9.73
N GLN A 197 12.81 -32.37 -9.75
CA GLN A 197 11.76 -31.75 -8.93
C GLN A 197 10.47 -31.47 -9.69
N ASN A 198 10.37 -31.86 -10.97
CA ASN A 198 9.20 -31.66 -11.83
C ASN A 198 8.63 -30.22 -11.80
N PRO A 199 9.42 -29.18 -12.09
CA PRO A 199 9.01 -27.78 -11.95
C PRO A 199 7.79 -27.37 -12.79
N ALA A 200 7.48 -28.11 -13.85
CA ALA A 200 6.26 -27.90 -14.63
C ALA A 200 4.96 -28.05 -13.80
N GLU A 201 4.99 -28.78 -12.68
CA GLU A 201 3.80 -29.00 -11.85
C GLU A 201 3.51 -27.84 -10.87
N TRP A 202 4.50 -27.01 -10.56
CA TRP A 202 4.40 -26.03 -9.47
C TRP A 202 4.91 -24.64 -9.80
N PHE A 203 5.69 -24.44 -10.86
CA PHE A 203 6.31 -23.15 -11.17
C PHE A 203 5.28 -22.05 -11.48
N ASP A 204 4.08 -22.40 -11.96
CA ASP A 204 3.01 -21.43 -12.19
C ASP A 204 2.60 -20.67 -10.91
N MET A 205 2.82 -21.26 -9.72
CA MET A 205 2.62 -20.55 -8.44
C MET A 205 3.59 -19.38 -8.29
N TYR A 206 4.85 -19.54 -8.73
CA TYR A 206 5.84 -18.47 -8.73
C TYR A 206 5.53 -17.39 -9.76
N VAL A 207 4.94 -17.75 -10.91
CA VAL A 207 4.43 -16.78 -11.90
C VAL A 207 3.26 -15.97 -11.34
N ALA A 208 2.32 -16.64 -10.66
CA ALA A 208 1.19 -15.98 -10.01
C ALA A 208 1.67 -15.01 -8.91
N LEU A 209 2.59 -15.45 -8.05
CA LEU A 209 3.20 -14.60 -7.03
C LEU A 209 3.90 -13.40 -7.66
N ALA A 210 4.71 -13.62 -8.70
CA ALA A 210 5.41 -12.53 -9.39
C ALA A 210 4.45 -11.50 -9.98
N ARG A 211 3.27 -11.93 -10.45
CA ARG A 211 2.24 -11.02 -10.95
C ARG A 211 1.60 -10.18 -9.85
N VAL A 212 1.35 -10.77 -8.67
CA VAL A 212 0.85 -10.04 -7.51
C VAL A 212 1.86 -8.98 -7.07
N ARG A 213 3.14 -9.37 -6.94
CA ARG A 213 4.22 -8.42 -6.62
C ARG A 213 4.42 -7.37 -7.70
N GLY A 214 4.23 -7.74 -8.97
CA GLY A 214 4.23 -6.80 -10.09
C GLY A 214 3.17 -5.71 -9.94
N TYR A 215 1.94 -6.08 -9.58
CA TYR A 215 0.87 -5.13 -9.29
C TYR A 215 1.22 -4.19 -8.13
N GLU A 216 1.82 -4.72 -7.06
CA GLU A 216 2.28 -3.91 -5.91
C GLU A 216 3.42 -2.93 -6.29
N ALA A 217 4.22 -3.26 -7.31
CA ALA A 217 5.37 -2.49 -7.77
C ALA A 217 5.12 -1.66 -9.05
N ASP A 218 3.89 -1.67 -9.58
CA ASP A 218 3.50 -1.02 -10.84
C ASP A 218 4.33 -1.49 -12.07
N VAL A 219 4.54 -2.81 -12.16
CA VAL A 219 5.19 -3.52 -13.30
C VAL A 219 4.46 -4.84 -13.59
N ALA A 220 4.78 -5.53 -14.70
CA ALA A 220 4.05 -6.74 -15.06
C ALA A 220 4.37 -7.92 -14.12
N TYR A 221 5.64 -8.09 -13.76
CA TYR A 221 6.11 -9.14 -12.85
C TYR A 221 7.24 -8.61 -11.97
N ALA A 222 7.19 -8.89 -10.66
CA ALA A 222 8.24 -8.52 -9.73
C ALA A 222 8.57 -9.64 -8.74
N GLU A 223 9.77 -9.61 -8.16
CA GLU A 223 10.15 -10.37 -6.97
C GLU A 223 10.15 -9.44 -5.76
N GLY A 224 9.53 -9.86 -4.66
CA GLY A 224 9.40 -9.08 -3.43
C GLY A 224 10.42 -9.49 -2.37
N TYR A 225 11.02 -8.50 -1.70
CA TYR A 225 12.02 -8.69 -0.66
C TYR A 225 11.74 -7.83 0.58
N VAL A 226 12.11 -8.32 1.75
CA VAL A 226 12.12 -7.56 3.01
C VAL A 226 13.55 -7.21 3.37
N LYS A 227 13.89 -5.91 3.40
CA LYS A 227 15.22 -5.45 3.83
C LYS A 227 15.35 -5.51 5.35
N ALA A 228 16.35 -6.22 5.85
CA ALA A 228 16.73 -6.16 7.26
C ALA A 228 17.25 -4.76 7.59
N ARG A 229 16.71 -4.14 8.65
CA ARG A 229 17.17 -2.84 9.14
C ARG A 229 18.00 -3.06 10.40
N ASN A 230 19.22 -2.52 10.42
CA ASN A 230 19.99 -2.40 11.65
C ASN A 230 19.76 -1.03 12.28
N SER A 231 18.87 -0.95 13.27
CA SER A 231 18.58 0.28 14.02
C SER A 231 19.46 0.47 15.26
N SER A 232 20.25 -0.52 15.66
CA SER A 232 20.99 -0.52 16.94
C SER A 232 22.51 -0.31 16.79
N GLY A 233 23.05 -0.29 15.58
CA GLY A 233 24.49 -0.09 15.33
C GLY A 233 25.37 -1.29 15.69
N MET A 234 24.80 -2.46 15.96
CA MET A 234 25.54 -3.73 16.05
C MET A 234 25.45 -4.49 14.72
N GLY A 235 26.57 -4.64 14.01
CA GLY A 235 26.69 -5.43 12.76
C GLY A 235 26.19 -4.72 11.49
N GLY A 236 27.09 -4.39 10.55
CA GLY A 236 26.77 -3.57 9.36
C GLY A 236 26.77 -2.06 9.67
N ARG A 237 27.48 -1.27 8.85
CA ARG A 237 27.79 0.15 9.09
C ARG A 237 26.60 0.99 9.58
N SER A 238 26.81 1.76 10.65
CA SER A 238 26.00 2.96 10.87
C SER A 238 26.22 3.92 9.70
N GLY A 239 25.17 4.20 8.94
CA GLY A 239 25.16 5.28 7.95
C GLY A 239 25.71 4.97 6.55
N ALA A 240 25.90 3.71 6.17
CA ALA A 240 26.06 3.35 4.76
C ALA A 240 24.85 2.51 4.32
N THR A 241 23.93 3.15 3.60
CA THR A 241 22.99 2.44 2.74
C THR A 241 23.82 1.67 1.71
N GLY A 242 23.97 0.35 1.88
CA GLY A 242 24.50 -0.52 0.84
C GLY A 242 23.63 -0.41 -0.42
N LYS A 243 24.19 -0.81 -1.57
CA LYS A 243 23.52 -0.79 -2.86
C LYS A 243 22.09 -1.31 -2.71
N THR A 244 21.12 -0.48 -3.07
CA THR A 244 19.80 -0.95 -3.49
C THR A 244 20.02 -2.03 -4.54
N LEU A 245 19.28 -3.15 -4.47
CA LEU A 245 19.38 -4.23 -5.46
C LEU A 245 19.31 -3.61 -6.86
N PRO A 246 20.06 -4.11 -7.86
CA PRO A 246 20.01 -3.55 -9.21
C PRO A 246 18.55 -3.55 -9.72
N ALA A 247 18.09 -2.39 -10.19
CA ALA A 247 16.69 -2.11 -10.54
C ALA A 247 15.66 -2.18 -9.40
N SER A 248 16.07 -2.17 -8.12
CA SER A 248 15.12 -1.91 -7.05
C SER A 248 14.65 -0.47 -7.14
N ARG A 249 13.36 -0.32 -7.44
CA ARG A 249 12.66 0.82 -6.88
C ARG A 249 12.64 0.53 -5.39
N SER A 250 13.46 1.23 -4.60
CA SER A 250 13.06 1.44 -3.21
C SER A 250 11.66 1.99 -3.32
N ALA A 251 10.68 1.39 -2.65
CA ALA A 251 9.46 2.12 -2.42
C ALA A 251 9.90 3.46 -1.82
N SER A 252 9.71 4.56 -2.55
CA SER A 252 9.70 5.89 -1.94
C SER A 252 8.55 6.00 -0.92
N GLY A 253 7.75 4.93 -0.78
CA GLY A 253 7.10 4.62 0.46
C GLY A 253 8.13 4.47 1.57
N ALA A 254 8.24 5.52 2.38
CA ALA A 254 8.08 5.35 3.81
C ALA A 254 7.19 4.11 4.10
N LEU A 255 7.41 3.39 5.22
CA LEU A 255 6.31 2.59 5.82
C LEU A 255 5.02 3.36 5.53
N PRO A 256 3.99 2.81 4.84
CA PRO A 256 2.83 3.62 4.47
C PRO A 256 2.48 4.38 5.73
N ALA A 257 2.69 5.71 5.68
CA ALA A 257 2.63 6.54 6.88
C ALA A 257 1.36 6.12 7.58
N PRO A 258 1.45 5.65 8.85
CA PRO A 258 0.50 4.73 9.48
C PRO A 258 -0.87 4.95 8.87
N GLN A 259 -1.29 4.03 7.98
CA GLN A 259 -2.22 4.36 6.89
C GLN A 259 -3.35 5.21 7.46
N ASP A 260 -3.30 6.52 7.20
CA ASP A 260 -4.24 7.48 7.75
C ASP A 260 -5.55 7.35 6.95
N TRP A 261 -6.14 6.16 7.08
CA TRP A 261 -7.19 5.65 6.23
C TRP A 261 -8.42 6.52 6.33
N ALA A 262 -8.68 7.06 7.53
CA ALA A 262 -9.74 8.01 7.77
C ALA A 262 -9.34 9.47 7.54
N GLY A 263 -8.06 9.80 7.31
CA GLY A 263 -7.61 11.18 7.12
C GLY A 263 -7.59 12.02 8.40
N LEU A 264 -7.28 11.42 9.55
CA LEU A 264 -7.15 12.08 10.85
C LEU A 264 -6.11 13.22 10.85
N ASP A 265 -5.07 13.16 10.02
CA ASP A 265 -4.07 14.24 9.96
C ASP A 265 -4.49 15.39 9.04
N ARG A 266 -5.52 15.21 8.20
CA ARG A 266 -5.91 16.19 7.16
C ARG A 266 -6.30 17.56 7.72
N TYR A 267 -7.00 17.58 8.86
CA TYR A 267 -7.50 18.79 9.51
C TYR A 267 -6.88 19.07 10.87
N ARG A 268 -6.05 18.18 11.44
CA ARG A 268 -5.42 18.33 12.76
C ARG A 268 -4.88 19.74 13.02
N GLY A 269 -4.05 20.27 12.11
CA GLY A 269 -3.50 21.62 12.26
C GLY A 269 -4.50 22.75 12.01
N GLU A 270 -5.57 22.55 11.23
CA GLU A 270 -6.67 23.51 11.11
C GLU A 270 -7.55 23.53 12.38
N ASP A 271 -7.82 22.36 12.97
CA ASP A 271 -8.61 22.19 14.19
C ASP A 271 -7.91 22.80 15.41
N GLU A 272 -6.62 22.51 15.58
CA GLU A 272 -5.79 23.11 16.63
C GLU A 272 -5.78 24.64 16.56
N ARG A 273 -5.72 25.21 15.35
CA ARG A 273 -5.74 26.67 15.15
C ARG A 273 -7.11 27.29 15.33
N LEU A 274 -8.18 26.54 15.09
CA LEU A 274 -9.55 27.04 15.23
C LEU A 274 -9.91 27.27 16.70
N GLY A 275 -9.44 26.39 17.59
CA GLY A 275 -9.67 26.48 19.03
C GLY A 275 -11.16 26.42 19.44
N PRO A 276 -11.48 26.63 20.72
CA PRO A 276 -12.85 26.60 21.21
C PRO A 276 -13.69 27.76 20.60
N PRO A 277 -15.01 27.57 20.40
CA PRO A 277 -15.89 28.64 19.92
C PRO A 277 -15.84 29.89 20.81
N ARG A 278 -15.88 31.07 20.19
CA ARG A 278 -15.98 32.33 20.95
C ARG A 278 -17.33 32.43 21.64
N ARG A 279 -17.41 33.24 22.71
CA ARG A 279 -18.67 33.50 23.41
C ARG A 279 -19.71 34.08 22.44
N GLY A 280 -20.81 33.36 22.26
CA GLY A 280 -21.90 33.74 21.35
C GLY A 280 -21.69 33.30 19.89
N GLU A 281 -20.62 32.58 19.57
CA GLU A 281 -20.40 32.00 18.25
C GLU A 281 -21.34 30.80 18.01
N GLU A 282 -22.16 30.88 16.96
CA GLU A 282 -22.95 29.75 16.47
C GLU A 282 -22.16 28.98 15.42
N ARG A 283 -21.12 28.25 15.87
CA ARG A 283 -20.27 27.48 14.97
C ARG A 283 -21.05 26.38 14.25
N ILE A 284 -20.89 26.29 12.94
CA ILE A 284 -21.54 25.29 12.08
C ILE A 284 -20.46 24.50 11.34
N VAL A 285 -20.50 23.17 11.43
CA VAL A 285 -19.56 22.31 10.70
C VAL A 285 -20.27 21.68 9.51
N PHE A 286 -19.70 21.86 8.32
CA PHE A 286 -20.05 21.14 7.11
C PHE A 286 -19.11 19.94 6.98
N PHE A 287 -19.65 18.73 7.04
CA PHE A 287 -18.89 17.49 7.13
C PHE A 287 -19.26 16.55 5.97
N GLY A 288 -18.27 16.04 5.24
CA GLY A 288 -18.55 15.23 4.05
C GLY A 288 -17.33 14.84 3.24
N ASP A 289 -17.58 14.60 1.95
CA ASP A 289 -16.60 14.16 0.97
C ASP A 289 -16.10 15.32 0.07
N SER A 290 -15.73 15.02 -1.19
CA SER A 290 -15.26 15.99 -2.18
C SER A 290 -16.30 17.07 -2.50
N ILE A 291 -17.59 16.79 -2.36
CA ILE A 291 -18.65 17.78 -2.59
C ILE A 291 -18.70 18.77 -1.42
N THR A 292 -18.40 18.32 -0.20
CA THR A 292 -18.24 19.24 0.93
C THR A 292 -16.95 20.04 0.80
N GLU A 293 -15.81 19.39 0.50
CA GLU A 293 -14.52 20.08 0.31
C GLU A 293 -14.57 21.13 -0.82
N GLY A 294 -15.42 20.90 -1.81
CA GLY A 294 -15.61 21.79 -2.94
C GLY A 294 -16.21 23.15 -2.57
N TRP A 295 -16.85 23.32 -1.40
CA TRP A 295 -17.32 24.64 -0.96
C TRP A 295 -16.16 25.63 -0.83
N LYS A 296 -15.12 25.28 -0.05
CA LYS A 296 -13.90 26.11 0.08
C LYS A 296 -13.20 26.36 -1.26
N ARG A 297 -13.26 25.39 -2.18
CA ARG A 297 -12.54 25.46 -3.47
C ARG A 297 -13.26 26.26 -4.54
N VAL A 298 -14.57 26.11 -4.66
CA VAL A 298 -15.38 26.66 -5.75
C VAL A 298 -16.09 27.95 -5.35
N VAL A 299 -16.54 28.05 -4.09
CA VAL A 299 -17.30 29.19 -3.55
C VAL A 299 -16.80 29.58 -2.15
N PRO A 300 -15.52 29.95 -1.99
CA PRO A 300 -14.94 30.30 -0.68
C PRO A 300 -15.73 31.38 0.06
N ALA A 301 -16.32 32.33 -0.67
CA ALA A 301 -17.14 33.40 -0.13
C ALA A 301 -18.36 32.92 0.69
N PHE A 302 -18.81 31.67 0.51
CA PHE A 302 -19.88 31.09 1.34
C PHE A 302 -19.44 30.84 2.80
N PHE A 303 -18.14 30.65 3.03
CA PHE A 303 -17.55 30.44 4.35
C PHE A 303 -16.92 31.71 4.93
N GLU A 304 -16.52 32.66 4.08
CA GLU A 304 -15.89 33.91 4.51
C GLU A 304 -16.83 34.74 5.41
N GLY A 305 -16.34 35.11 6.59
CA GLY A 305 -17.07 35.92 7.56
C GLY A 305 -18.21 35.20 8.29
N GLN A 306 -18.52 33.96 7.94
CA GLN A 306 -19.48 33.12 8.64
C GLN A 306 -18.78 32.25 9.69
N PRO A 307 -19.45 31.83 10.77
CA PRO A 307 -18.91 30.88 11.74
C PRO A 307 -18.97 29.43 11.18
N TYR A 308 -18.70 29.26 9.88
CA TYR A 308 -18.80 27.99 9.18
C TYR A 308 -17.43 27.34 9.06
N VAL A 309 -17.40 26.02 9.20
CA VAL A 309 -16.17 25.23 9.17
C VAL A 309 -16.37 24.06 8.22
N ASP A 310 -15.58 24.01 7.16
CA ASP A 310 -15.60 22.92 6.18
C ASP A 310 -14.60 21.84 6.58
N ARG A 311 -15.12 20.62 6.69
CA ARG A 311 -14.42 19.37 7.03
C ARG A 311 -14.70 18.29 5.98
N GLY A 312 -14.80 18.67 4.71
CA GLY A 312 -14.88 17.75 3.58
C GLY A 312 -13.53 17.12 3.24
N ILE A 313 -13.48 15.85 2.88
CA ILE A 313 -12.27 15.20 2.36
C ILE A 313 -12.61 14.42 1.10
N GLY A 314 -11.96 14.76 -0.01
CA GLY A 314 -12.20 14.12 -1.30
C GLY A 314 -12.14 12.59 -1.27
N GLY A 315 -13.12 11.95 -1.91
CA GLY A 315 -13.18 10.50 -2.09
C GLY A 315 -13.60 9.68 -0.86
N GLN A 316 -13.83 10.32 0.29
CA GLN A 316 -14.20 9.60 1.51
C GLN A 316 -15.59 8.96 1.46
N THR A 317 -15.65 7.78 2.06
CA THR A 317 -16.87 7.03 2.35
C THR A 317 -17.33 7.24 3.79
N THR A 318 -18.59 6.92 4.08
CA THR A 318 -19.14 7.06 5.45
C THR A 318 -18.39 6.33 6.57
N PRO A 319 -17.79 5.13 6.41
CA PRO A 319 -17.02 4.51 7.50
C PRO A 319 -15.71 5.27 7.80
N GLN A 320 -15.07 5.88 6.81
CA GLN A 320 -13.89 6.74 7.04
C GLN A 320 -14.29 8.01 7.80
N MET A 321 -15.40 8.63 7.38
CA MET A 321 -15.95 9.80 8.04
C MET A 321 -16.32 9.53 9.50
N LEU A 322 -16.91 8.37 9.80
CA LEU A 322 -17.26 8.00 11.17
C LEU A 322 -16.03 7.94 12.10
N VAL A 323 -14.89 7.41 11.61
CA VAL A 323 -13.65 7.31 12.41
C VAL A 323 -13.11 8.69 12.83
N ARG A 324 -13.21 9.71 11.96
CA ARG A 324 -12.73 11.07 12.27
C ARG A 324 -13.77 12.00 12.89
N PHE A 325 -15.01 11.54 13.07
CA PHE A 325 -16.13 12.38 13.50
C PHE A 325 -15.88 13.07 14.85
N HIS A 326 -15.18 12.41 15.77
CA HIS A 326 -14.85 13.01 17.07
C HIS A 326 -13.98 14.26 16.91
N GLN A 327 -12.83 14.16 16.25
CA GLN A 327 -11.89 15.29 16.15
C GLN A 327 -12.45 16.39 15.22
N ASP A 328 -13.05 16.01 14.09
CA ASP A 328 -13.39 16.96 13.02
C ASP A 328 -14.78 17.58 13.19
N VAL A 329 -15.57 17.10 14.16
CA VAL A 329 -16.91 17.65 14.44
C VAL A 329 -17.10 17.87 15.93
N ILE A 330 -17.01 16.83 16.75
CA ILE A 330 -17.40 16.92 18.17
C ILE A 330 -16.49 17.86 18.95
N GLU A 331 -15.17 17.71 18.79
CA GLU A 331 -14.17 18.54 19.47
C GLU A 331 -14.18 20.01 19.02
N LEU A 332 -14.81 20.30 17.88
CA LEU A 332 -14.99 21.67 17.40
C LEU A 332 -16.17 22.39 18.06
N GLU A 333 -16.96 21.68 18.88
CA GLU A 333 -18.12 22.17 19.63
C GLU A 333 -19.16 22.96 18.79
N PRO A 334 -19.59 22.48 17.61
CA PRO A 334 -20.55 23.20 16.79
C PRO A 334 -21.97 23.16 17.39
N LYS A 335 -22.78 24.16 17.03
CA LYS A 335 -24.23 24.15 17.29
C LYS A 335 -24.98 23.25 16.32
N VAL A 336 -24.48 23.12 15.10
CA VAL A 336 -25.06 22.30 14.02
C VAL A 336 -23.96 21.62 13.23
N VAL A 337 -24.17 20.35 12.88
CA VAL A 337 -23.41 19.67 11.82
C VAL A 337 -24.31 19.44 10.60
N VAL A 338 -23.82 19.81 9.41
CA VAL A 338 -24.42 19.49 8.12
C VAL A 338 -23.64 18.36 7.49
N MET A 339 -24.26 17.18 7.36
CA MET A 339 -23.61 15.98 6.83
C MET A 339 -24.10 15.67 5.43
N LEU A 340 -23.17 15.59 4.48
CA LEU A 340 -23.40 15.14 3.11
C LEU A 340 -22.40 14.03 2.77
N ALA A 341 -22.89 12.80 2.60
CA ALA A 341 -22.05 11.65 2.27
C ALA A 341 -22.88 10.50 1.68
N GLY A 342 -22.22 9.64 0.90
CA GLY A 342 -22.80 8.42 0.35
C GLY A 342 -22.49 8.20 -1.13
N THR A 343 -22.06 9.24 -1.86
CA THR A 343 -21.66 9.12 -3.28
C THR A 343 -20.54 8.08 -3.46
N ASN A 344 -19.49 8.17 -2.63
CA ASN A 344 -18.34 7.27 -2.68
C ASN A 344 -18.65 5.86 -2.15
N ASP A 345 -19.62 5.74 -1.24
CA ASP A 345 -20.13 4.46 -0.77
C ASP A 345 -20.87 3.72 -1.90
N VAL A 346 -21.74 4.43 -2.63
CA VAL A 346 -22.42 3.90 -3.83
C VAL A 346 -21.41 3.55 -4.91
N ALA A 347 -20.32 4.31 -5.03
CA ALA A 347 -19.20 4.00 -5.93
C ALA A 347 -18.34 2.81 -5.44
N GLY A 348 -18.44 2.41 -4.16
CA GLY A 348 -17.70 1.31 -3.53
C GLY A 348 -16.22 1.60 -3.28
N ASN A 349 -15.85 2.87 -3.04
CA ASN A 349 -14.44 3.29 -2.98
C ASN A 349 -13.62 2.55 -1.90
N THR A 350 -14.27 2.10 -0.82
CA THR A 350 -13.65 1.29 0.26
C THR A 350 -14.13 -0.15 0.28
N GLY A 351 -14.67 -0.65 -0.85
CA GLY A 351 -15.22 -2.00 -0.98
C GLY A 351 -16.74 -2.03 -1.06
N PRO A 352 -17.36 -3.23 -0.99
CA PRO A 352 -18.80 -3.40 -1.05
C PRO A 352 -19.53 -2.61 0.04
N SER A 353 -20.54 -1.82 -0.35
CA SER A 353 -21.40 -1.08 0.58
C SER A 353 -22.85 -1.16 0.12
N THR A 354 -23.77 -1.36 1.05
CA THR A 354 -25.22 -1.26 0.80
C THR A 354 -25.76 0.07 1.30
N PRO A 355 -26.90 0.56 0.78
CA PRO A 355 -27.56 1.76 1.31
C PRO A 355 -27.80 1.72 2.82
N GLU A 356 -28.08 0.55 3.39
CA GLU A 356 -28.28 0.34 4.83
C GLU A 356 -26.98 0.50 5.62
N MET A 357 -25.85 0.03 5.09
CA MET A 357 -24.53 0.22 5.71
C MET A 357 -24.16 1.71 5.75
N THR A 358 -24.37 2.42 4.63
CA THR A 358 -24.17 3.87 4.57
C THR A 358 -25.08 4.62 5.54
N LEU A 359 -26.37 4.24 5.62
CA LEU A 359 -27.28 4.80 6.62
C LEU A 359 -26.83 4.51 8.05
N ALA A 360 -26.35 3.31 8.35
CA ALA A 360 -25.90 2.95 9.69
C ALA A 360 -24.75 3.84 10.16
N ASN A 361 -23.76 4.12 9.30
CA ASN A 361 -22.68 5.03 9.62
C ASN A 361 -23.17 6.47 9.84
N LEU A 362 -24.06 6.97 8.96
CA LEU A 362 -24.69 8.28 9.13
C LEU A 362 -25.50 8.37 10.43
N ALA A 363 -26.21 7.30 10.79
CA ALA A 363 -26.98 7.20 12.02
C ALA A 363 -26.06 7.23 13.24
N SER A 364 -24.95 6.49 13.23
CA SER A 364 -23.96 6.52 14.32
C SER A 364 -23.37 7.92 14.51
N MET A 365 -23.00 8.62 13.44
CA MET A 365 -22.54 10.02 13.53
C MET A 365 -23.63 10.96 14.06
N ALA A 366 -24.88 10.78 13.64
CA ALA A 366 -26.00 11.58 14.14
C ALA A 366 -26.30 11.31 15.63
N GLU A 367 -26.18 10.07 16.09
CA GLU A 367 -26.33 9.68 17.49
C GLU A 367 -25.23 10.26 18.36
N LEU A 368 -23.98 10.20 17.91
CA LEU A 368 -22.84 10.83 18.55
C LEU A 368 -23.02 12.35 18.63
N ALA A 369 -23.41 13.01 17.53
CA ALA A 369 -23.68 14.44 17.51
C ALA A 369 -24.73 14.84 18.56
N ARG A 370 -25.85 14.10 18.61
CA ARG A 370 -26.93 14.36 19.57
C ARG A 370 -26.48 14.15 21.01
N ALA A 371 -25.68 13.11 21.27
CA ALA A 371 -25.12 12.85 22.60
C ALA A 371 -24.24 14.00 23.11
N HIS A 372 -23.61 14.75 22.19
CA HIS A 372 -22.80 15.93 22.47
C HIS A 372 -23.57 17.26 22.35
N GLY A 373 -24.91 17.23 22.24
CA GLY A 373 -25.71 18.45 22.12
C GLY A 373 -25.44 19.21 20.82
N ILE A 374 -25.14 18.50 19.73
CA ILE A 374 -24.98 19.04 18.38
C ILE A 374 -26.25 18.73 17.60
N ARG A 375 -26.84 19.73 16.94
CA ARG A 375 -28.02 19.53 16.10
C ARG A 375 -27.61 19.00 14.72
N VAL A 376 -28.40 18.10 14.17
CA VAL A 376 -28.03 17.37 12.95
C VAL A 376 -28.86 17.82 11.76
N VAL A 377 -28.18 18.17 10.67
CA VAL A 377 -28.73 18.29 9.33
C VAL A 377 -28.18 17.14 8.47
N LEU A 378 -29.06 16.33 7.90
CA LEU A 378 -28.72 15.25 6.98
C LEU A 378 -29.09 15.67 5.56
N ALA A 379 -28.08 15.84 4.71
CA ALA A 379 -28.27 16.16 3.30
C ALA A 379 -28.52 14.89 2.48
N SER A 380 -29.41 15.00 1.49
CA SER A 380 -29.55 14.00 0.44
C SER A 380 -28.26 13.89 -0.38
N VAL A 381 -27.83 12.67 -0.70
CA VAL A 381 -26.80 12.40 -1.70
C VAL A 381 -27.22 13.02 -3.04
N LEU A 382 -26.29 13.68 -3.70
CA LEU A 382 -26.53 14.37 -4.97
C LEU A 382 -26.79 13.35 -6.09
N PRO A 383 -27.52 13.74 -7.16
CA PRO A 383 -27.81 12.86 -8.28
C PRO A 383 -26.55 12.56 -9.10
N ALA A 384 -26.45 11.34 -9.63
CA ALA A 384 -25.40 10.92 -10.54
C ALA A 384 -25.93 9.81 -11.45
N LEU A 385 -25.63 9.89 -12.75
CA LEU A 385 -25.97 8.83 -13.71
C LEU A 385 -24.86 7.78 -13.83
N ASP A 386 -23.62 8.18 -13.58
CA ASP A 386 -22.46 7.32 -13.54
C ASP A 386 -21.33 8.01 -12.78
N PHE A 387 -20.25 7.30 -12.49
CA PHE A 387 -19.04 7.87 -11.88
C PHE A 387 -17.88 7.84 -12.88
N PRO A 388 -17.32 8.99 -13.29
CA PRO A 388 -16.22 9.03 -14.27
C PRO A 388 -15.00 8.18 -13.89
N TRP A 389 -14.75 8.03 -12.59
CA TRP A 389 -13.63 7.23 -12.07
C TRP A 389 -13.97 5.74 -11.93
N ARG A 390 -15.26 5.37 -11.95
CA ARG A 390 -15.80 4.01 -11.74
C ARG A 390 -17.07 3.80 -12.60
N PRO A 391 -16.94 3.75 -13.94
CA PRO A 391 -18.09 3.74 -14.84
C PRO A 391 -18.88 2.42 -14.78
N GLY A 392 -20.15 2.48 -15.19
CA GLY A 392 -21.02 1.31 -15.34
C GLY A 392 -21.68 0.81 -14.04
N LEU A 393 -21.70 1.62 -12.99
CA LEU A 393 -22.25 1.22 -11.69
C LEU A 393 -23.75 1.46 -11.51
N GLU A 394 -24.38 2.14 -12.47
CA GLU A 394 -25.80 2.53 -12.46
C GLU A 394 -26.25 3.13 -11.10
N PRO A 395 -25.62 4.23 -10.64
CA PRO A 395 -25.82 4.76 -9.29
C PRO A 395 -27.20 5.39 -9.03
N ALA A 396 -27.89 5.92 -10.05
CA ALA A 396 -29.14 6.66 -9.89
C ALA A 396 -30.20 5.96 -9.00
N PRO A 397 -30.61 4.70 -9.25
CA PRO A 397 -31.58 4.01 -8.38
C PRO A 397 -31.05 3.77 -6.96
N LYS A 398 -29.74 3.54 -6.80
CA LYS A 398 -29.12 3.32 -5.48
C LYS A 398 -29.12 4.61 -4.65
N ILE A 399 -28.85 5.75 -5.29
CA ILE A 399 -28.90 7.08 -4.66
C ILE A 399 -30.34 7.41 -4.23
N VAL A 400 -31.34 7.12 -5.07
CA VAL A 400 -32.75 7.32 -4.71
C VAL A 400 -33.14 6.47 -3.49
N ALA A 401 -32.75 5.19 -3.48
CA ALA A 401 -33.02 4.30 -2.35
C ALA A 401 -32.34 4.78 -1.06
N LEU A 402 -31.07 5.17 -1.13
CA LEU A 402 -30.33 5.71 0.02
C LEU A 402 -30.95 7.01 0.53
N ASN A 403 -31.34 7.93 -0.35
CA ASN A 403 -31.98 9.19 0.05
C ASN A 403 -33.34 8.96 0.73
N ALA A 404 -34.11 7.98 0.30
CA ALA A 404 -35.36 7.60 0.97
C ALA A 404 -35.09 7.12 2.41
N LEU A 405 -34.05 6.32 2.62
CA LEU A 405 -33.62 5.85 3.94
C LEU A 405 -33.16 7.01 4.83
N ILE A 406 -32.32 7.92 4.32
CA ILE A 406 -31.83 9.09 5.04
C ILE A 406 -32.99 10.00 5.45
N LYS A 407 -33.94 10.26 4.53
CA LYS A 407 -35.13 11.07 4.81
C LYS A 407 -36.01 10.46 5.90
N ALA A 408 -36.25 9.16 5.83
CA ALA A 408 -37.02 8.45 6.85
C ALA A 408 -36.33 8.45 8.22
N PHE A 409 -35.01 8.28 8.26
CA PHE A 409 -34.23 8.37 9.48
C PHE A 409 -34.26 9.78 10.09
N ALA A 410 -34.10 10.83 9.27
CA ALA A 410 -34.18 12.21 9.72
C ALA A 410 -35.55 12.52 10.36
N ALA A 411 -36.63 12.10 9.70
CA ALA A 411 -37.99 12.27 10.22
C ALA A 411 -38.21 11.56 11.56
N ARG A 412 -37.69 10.33 11.72
CA ARG A 412 -37.82 9.54 12.96
C ARG A 412 -37.00 10.10 14.12
N THR A 413 -35.85 10.71 13.84
CA THR A 413 -34.91 11.18 14.88
C THR A 413 -35.03 12.67 15.20
N GLY A 414 -35.82 13.41 14.41
CA GLY A 414 -35.95 14.87 14.54
C GLY A 414 -34.80 15.65 13.89
N ALA A 415 -33.87 14.97 13.19
CA ALA A 415 -32.85 15.66 12.40
C ALA A 415 -33.48 16.42 11.22
N VAL A 416 -32.85 17.52 10.82
CA VAL A 416 -33.31 18.29 9.65
C VAL A 416 -32.86 17.58 8.38
N TYR A 417 -33.80 17.21 7.53
CA TYR A 417 -33.48 16.72 6.18
C TYR A 417 -33.28 17.89 5.22
N LEU A 418 -32.12 17.91 4.55
CA LEU A 418 -31.75 18.89 3.53
C LEU A 418 -31.81 18.22 2.15
N ASP A 419 -32.77 18.61 1.33
CA ASP A 419 -33.03 18.01 0.02
C ASP A 419 -32.30 18.75 -1.11
N TYR A 420 -31.04 18.36 -1.35
CA TYR A 420 -30.30 18.79 -2.54
C TYR A 420 -30.73 18.02 -3.79
N TYR A 421 -31.04 16.72 -3.66
CA TYR A 421 -31.28 15.84 -4.79
C TYR A 421 -32.40 16.36 -5.68
N SER A 422 -33.56 16.69 -5.09
CA SER A 422 -34.72 17.19 -5.85
C SER A 422 -34.44 18.49 -6.59
N ALA A 423 -33.54 19.33 -6.06
CA ALA A 423 -33.20 20.62 -6.65
C ALA A 423 -32.18 20.50 -7.79
N MET A 424 -31.48 19.38 -7.91
CA MET A 424 -30.33 19.21 -8.80
C MET A 424 -30.49 18.09 -9.84
N ALA A 425 -31.46 17.18 -9.65
CA ALA A 425 -31.67 16.04 -10.52
C ALA A 425 -32.34 16.43 -11.86
N ASP A 426 -31.95 15.74 -12.92
CA ASP A 426 -32.67 15.68 -14.18
C ASP A 426 -33.72 14.55 -14.17
N GLU A 427 -34.48 14.42 -15.26
CA GLU A 427 -35.54 13.40 -15.40
C GLU A 427 -35.02 11.95 -15.39
N ARG A 428 -33.71 11.75 -15.58
CA ARG A 428 -33.06 10.44 -15.60
C ARG A 428 -32.44 10.08 -14.24
N GLY A 429 -32.53 10.98 -13.25
CA GLY A 429 -31.91 10.84 -11.93
C GLY A 429 -30.43 11.22 -11.88
N GLY A 430 -29.92 11.87 -12.93
CA GLY A 430 -28.58 12.43 -13.04
C GLY A 430 -28.48 13.87 -12.61
N MET A 431 -27.26 14.35 -12.42
CA MET A 431 -27.01 15.78 -12.22
C MET A 431 -27.39 16.56 -13.48
N ARG A 432 -28.20 17.62 -13.35
CA ARG A 432 -28.46 18.53 -14.47
C ARG A 432 -27.14 19.05 -15.04
N ARG A 433 -27.03 19.03 -16.37
CA ARG A 433 -25.77 19.26 -17.09
C ARG A 433 -25.15 20.63 -16.80
N GLU A 434 -25.96 21.66 -16.59
CA GLU A 434 -25.50 23.01 -16.27
C GLU A 434 -24.89 23.12 -14.86
N LEU A 435 -25.16 22.17 -13.97
CA LEU A 435 -24.74 22.20 -12.57
C LEU A 435 -23.44 21.44 -12.30
N SER A 436 -22.93 20.67 -13.26
CA SER A 436 -21.72 19.86 -13.10
C SER A 436 -21.03 19.60 -14.43
N ASP A 437 -19.71 19.70 -14.41
CA ASP A 437 -18.88 19.45 -15.60
C ASP A 437 -18.61 17.96 -15.83
N ASP A 438 -18.63 17.15 -14.76
CA ASP A 438 -18.33 15.71 -14.77
C ASP A 438 -19.54 14.82 -14.44
N GLY A 439 -20.70 15.44 -14.20
CA GLY A 439 -21.94 14.76 -13.85
C GLY A 439 -22.06 14.33 -12.39
N VAL A 440 -21.11 14.70 -11.53
CA VAL A 440 -21.09 14.34 -10.10
C VAL A 440 -20.78 15.54 -9.20
N HIS A 441 -19.68 16.25 -9.47
CA HIS A 441 -19.22 17.36 -8.64
C HIS A 441 -19.90 18.66 -9.08
N PRO A 442 -20.54 19.41 -8.15
CA PRO A 442 -21.14 20.68 -8.49
C PRO A 442 -20.11 21.68 -9.00
N ASN A 443 -20.42 22.37 -10.09
CA ASN A 443 -19.70 23.57 -10.52
C ASN A 443 -20.25 24.81 -9.79
N LEU A 444 -19.84 26.02 -10.19
CA LEU A 444 -20.32 27.27 -9.58
C LEU A 444 -21.86 27.39 -9.58
N ALA A 445 -22.52 27.02 -10.67
CA ALA A 445 -23.98 27.04 -10.76
C ALA A 445 -24.62 25.99 -9.84
N GLY A 446 -24.01 24.81 -9.72
CA GLY A 446 -24.43 23.78 -8.77
C GLY A 446 -24.40 24.26 -7.32
N TYR A 447 -23.28 24.85 -6.88
CA TYR A 447 -23.18 25.41 -5.53
C TYR A 447 -24.13 26.60 -5.30
N ALA A 448 -24.42 27.40 -6.34
CA ALA A 448 -25.41 28.47 -6.24
C ALA A 448 -26.83 27.95 -5.96
N VAL A 449 -27.18 26.74 -6.41
CA VAL A 449 -28.43 26.06 -6.05
C VAL A 449 -28.38 25.53 -4.61
N MET A 450 -27.24 24.96 -4.20
CA MET A 450 -27.09 24.34 -2.88
C MET A 450 -27.05 25.36 -1.74
N ALA A 451 -26.46 26.53 -1.94
CA ALA A 451 -26.19 27.51 -0.88
C ALA A 451 -27.46 27.95 -0.10
N PRO A 452 -28.52 28.46 -0.75
CA PRO A 452 -29.72 28.89 -0.02
C PRO A 452 -30.45 27.73 0.68
N LEU A 453 -30.34 26.51 0.15
CA LEU A 453 -30.91 25.31 0.78
C LEU A 453 -30.13 24.94 2.05
N ALA A 454 -28.80 25.01 2.00
CA ALA A 454 -27.93 24.78 3.15
C ALA A 454 -28.24 25.77 4.28
N GLU A 455 -28.28 27.06 3.97
CA GLU A 455 -28.58 28.13 4.94
C GLU A 455 -29.97 27.95 5.57
N ALA A 456 -30.98 27.61 4.77
CA ALA A 456 -32.33 27.35 5.27
C ALA A 456 -32.35 26.15 6.24
N ALA A 457 -31.63 25.07 5.93
CA ALA A 457 -31.53 23.91 6.79
C ALA A 457 -30.77 24.20 8.10
N VAL A 458 -29.65 24.95 8.03
CA VAL A 458 -28.90 25.40 9.20
C VAL A 458 -29.77 26.27 10.10
N LYS A 459 -30.48 27.26 9.54
CA LYS A 459 -31.40 28.12 10.28
C LYS A 459 -32.52 27.31 10.94
N LYS A 460 -33.07 26.33 10.24
CA LYS A 460 -34.10 25.42 10.77
C LYS A 460 -33.56 24.59 11.94
N ALA A 461 -32.34 24.07 11.82
CA ALA A 461 -31.69 23.34 12.89
C ALA A 461 -31.45 24.25 14.10
N LEU A 462 -30.88 25.44 13.93
CA LEU A 462 -30.67 26.39 15.04
C LEU A 462 -31.97 26.75 15.79
N ALA A 463 -33.09 26.85 15.06
CA ALA A 463 -34.40 27.14 15.62
C ALA A 463 -35.03 25.93 16.36
N SER A 464 -34.55 24.70 16.15
CA SER A 464 -35.11 23.53 16.82
C SER A 464 -34.69 23.48 18.29
N ARG A 465 -35.66 23.24 19.17
CA ARG A 465 -35.37 22.92 20.58
C ARG A 465 -34.71 21.54 20.63
N GLN A 466 -33.69 21.43 21.46
CA GLN A 466 -32.87 20.23 21.57
C GLN A 466 -33.51 19.18 22.47
#